data_AF-A0A1G0Z9V4-F1
#
_entry.id   AF-A0A1G0Z9V4-F1
#
_cell.length_a   1.000
_cell.length_b   1.000
_cell.length_c   1.000
_cell.angle_alpha   90.00
_cell.angle_beta   90.00
_cell.angle_gamma   90.00
#
_symmetry.space_group_name_H-M   'P 1'
#
loop_
_entity.id
_entity.type
_entity.pdbx_description
1 polymer ?
#
loop_
_entity_poly.entity_id
_entity_poly.type
_entity_poly.pdbx_seq_one_letter_code
_entity_poly.pdbx_strand_id
1 'polypeptide(L)'
;MPESREYLGTEVKNVLDALNQIFNETVKNNAVSYISPELIKNFHGMIGKELGVHFEAIPGKFRENNVVVGTYRAPEYNFVSELMQRLCDWLKNEFKFRHDEEQDFLDAVIESIVTHVYVAWIHPFGDGNGRTARLLEFYLLLRGGMPNICSHILSNHYNETRSEYYRQLDHAGKTRQLTDFIDYAVQGFLDGLSDVLWNIQKHQMNNSWKNYVYDIFDAHKKINKPKRNRMRSLVLNLEFFKEYSLEEIQLINVDLAAQYKILSKRTIDRDVADLVSMGLMEMKGNKYISQISSLVKQLPTKRQIQQKVSS
;
A
#
# COMPACT_ATOMS: atom_id res chain seq x y z
N MET A 1 8.63 2.17 -28.16
CA MET A 1 7.67 3.29 -27.95
C MET A 1 8.11 4.43 -28.85
N PRO A 2 7.26 5.39 -29.26
CA PRO A 2 7.76 6.56 -29.98
C PRO A 2 8.72 7.36 -29.07
N GLU A 3 9.83 7.86 -29.63
CA GLU A 3 10.93 8.57 -28.93
C GLU A 3 10.47 9.67 -27.97
N SER A 4 9.28 10.25 -28.17
CA SER A 4 8.73 11.35 -27.37
C SER A 4 8.25 10.98 -25.96
N ARG A 5 8.33 9.72 -25.53
CA ARG A 5 7.93 9.26 -24.18
C ARG A 5 8.92 8.35 -23.47
N GLU A 6 10.11 8.12 -24.03
CA GLU A 6 11.10 7.22 -23.41
C GLU A 6 11.59 7.76 -22.07
N TYR A 7 11.70 9.09 -21.92
CA TYR A 7 12.07 9.73 -20.65
C TYR A 7 11.10 9.42 -19.50
N LEU A 8 9.80 9.20 -19.77
CA LEU A 8 8.83 8.80 -18.74
C LEU A 8 9.15 7.40 -18.21
N GLY A 9 9.58 6.49 -19.10
CA GLY A 9 10.04 5.16 -18.71
C GLY A 9 11.29 5.25 -17.85
N THR A 10 12.25 6.10 -18.23
CA THR A 10 13.47 6.37 -17.45
C THR A 10 13.13 6.97 -16.08
N GLU A 11 12.21 7.92 -16.01
CA GLU A 11 11.80 8.56 -14.76
C GLU A 11 11.17 7.55 -13.80
N VAL A 12 10.23 6.72 -14.28
CA VAL A 12 9.63 5.65 -13.47
C VAL A 12 10.70 4.66 -13.00
N LYS A 13 11.62 4.27 -13.89
CA LYS A 13 12.73 3.39 -13.55
C LYS A 13 13.62 3.99 -12.46
N ASN A 14 14.00 5.25 -12.57
CA ASN A 14 14.83 5.94 -11.57
C ASN A 14 14.18 5.94 -10.19
N VAL A 15 12.87 6.22 -10.12
CA VAL A 15 12.13 6.19 -8.85
C VAL A 15 12.11 4.77 -8.27
N LEU A 16 11.85 3.75 -9.10
CA LEU A 16 11.88 2.35 -8.65
C LEU A 16 13.27 1.91 -8.19
N ASP A 17 14.33 2.28 -8.92
CA ASP A 17 15.71 1.98 -8.58
C ASP A 17 16.09 2.68 -7.25
N ALA A 18 15.69 3.94 -7.06
CA ALA A 18 15.90 4.67 -5.81
C ALA A 18 15.18 4.02 -4.63
N LEU A 19 13.91 3.65 -4.77
CA LEU A 19 13.15 2.95 -3.72
C LEU A 19 13.80 1.61 -3.35
N ASN A 20 14.23 0.83 -4.33
CA ASN A 20 14.92 -0.43 -4.10
C ASN A 20 16.28 -0.25 -3.43
N GLN A 21 17.04 0.76 -3.84
CA GLN A 21 18.33 1.09 -3.22
C GLN A 21 18.13 1.51 -1.76
N ILE A 22 17.23 2.46 -1.49
CA ILE A 22 16.90 2.91 -0.13
C ILE A 22 16.45 1.73 0.74
N PHE A 23 15.59 0.85 0.22
CA PHE A 23 15.16 -0.34 0.96
C PHE A 23 16.33 -1.26 1.30
N ASN A 24 17.21 -1.57 0.33
CA ASN A 24 18.35 -2.45 0.57
C ASN A 24 19.34 -1.83 1.57
N GLU A 25 19.66 -0.55 1.44
CA GLU A 25 20.57 0.16 2.35
C GLU A 25 20.00 0.21 3.77
N THR A 26 18.74 0.61 3.91
CA THR A 26 18.07 0.80 5.20
C THR A 26 17.83 -0.54 5.90
N VAL A 27 17.22 -1.51 5.20
CA VAL A 27 16.70 -2.74 5.83
C VAL A 27 17.72 -3.87 5.81
N LYS A 28 18.50 -4.05 4.74
CA LYS A 28 19.45 -5.17 4.63
C LYS A 28 20.83 -4.84 5.18
N ASN A 29 21.30 -3.62 4.93
CA ASN A 29 22.64 -3.19 5.32
C ASN A 29 22.66 -2.42 6.64
N ASN A 30 21.49 -2.11 7.21
CA ASN A 30 21.33 -1.25 8.39
C ASN A 30 22.09 0.09 8.26
N ALA A 31 22.17 0.61 7.04
CA ALA A 31 22.92 1.82 6.70
C ALA A 31 22.01 3.04 6.84
N VAL A 32 21.66 3.36 8.09
CA VAL A 32 20.77 4.47 8.43
C VAL A 32 21.57 5.71 8.85
N SER A 33 21.17 6.86 8.34
CA SER A 33 21.75 8.18 8.60
C SER A 33 20.69 9.20 9.08
N TYR A 34 21.14 10.28 9.73
CA TYR A 34 20.29 11.46 9.92
C TYR A 34 19.90 12.06 8.57
N ILE A 35 18.76 12.75 8.52
CA ILE A 35 18.45 13.60 7.37
C ILE A 35 19.49 14.72 7.30
N SER A 36 20.19 14.81 6.17
CA SER A 36 21.17 15.85 5.89
C SER A 36 20.96 16.45 4.50
N PRO A 37 21.47 17.66 4.22
CA PRO A 37 21.41 18.22 2.87
C PRO A 37 22.03 17.30 1.81
N GLU A 38 23.09 16.58 2.14
CA GLU A 38 23.75 15.61 1.25
C GLU A 38 22.85 14.42 0.96
N LEU A 39 22.19 13.84 1.98
CA LEU A 39 21.24 12.75 1.77
C LEU A 39 20.09 13.17 0.85
N ILE A 40 19.54 14.36 1.08
CA ILE A 40 18.44 14.91 0.28
C ILE A 40 18.87 15.14 -1.17
N LYS A 41 20.08 15.69 -1.37
CA LYS A 41 20.69 15.84 -2.71
C LYS A 41 20.92 14.47 -3.36
N ASN A 42 21.38 13.47 -2.61
CA ASN A 42 21.61 12.13 -3.14
C ASN A 42 20.30 11.51 -3.66
N PHE A 43 19.21 11.58 -2.88
CA PHE A 43 17.90 11.07 -3.31
C PHE A 43 17.37 11.80 -4.55
N HIS A 44 17.49 13.12 -4.59
CA HIS A 44 17.17 13.90 -5.79
C HIS A 44 18.06 13.51 -6.99
N GLY A 45 19.34 13.25 -6.75
CA GLY A 45 20.29 12.77 -7.76
C GLY A 45 19.87 11.46 -8.40
N MET A 46 19.34 10.52 -7.60
CA MET A 46 18.80 9.25 -8.10
C MET A 46 17.59 9.46 -9.01
N ILE A 47 16.68 10.37 -8.63
CA ILE A 47 15.48 10.69 -9.43
C ILE A 47 15.85 11.29 -10.80
N GLY A 48 16.78 12.23 -10.81
CA GLY A 48 17.16 13.01 -12.00
C GLY A 48 18.12 12.30 -12.97
N LYS A 49 18.55 11.08 -12.65
CA LYS A 49 19.58 10.34 -13.41
C LYS A 49 19.18 10.14 -14.87
N GLU A 50 20.05 10.46 -15.82
CA GLU A 50 19.84 10.19 -17.26
C GLU A 50 18.57 10.83 -17.88
N LEU A 51 17.94 11.80 -17.21
CA LEU A 51 16.77 12.51 -17.77
C LEU A 51 17.15 13.71 -18.64
N GLY A 52 18.39 14.21 -18.51
CA GLY A 52 18.92 15.29 -19.34
C GLY A 52 18.00 16.52 -19.36
N VAL A 53 17.64 16.97 -20.56
CA VAL A 53 16.78 18.15 -20.77
C VAL A 53 15.32 17.96 -20.31
N HIS A 54 14.90 16.73 -20.02
CA HIS A 54 13.54 16.43 -19.55
C HIS A 54 13.38 16.56 -18.03
N PHE A 55 14.45 16.92 -17.32
CA PHE A 55 14.43 17.19 -15.90
C PHE A 55 14.91 18.62 -15.67
N GLU A 56 14.00 19.51 -15.29
CA GLU A 56 14.24 20.96 -15.15
C GLU A 56 15.02 21.29 -13.86
N ALA A 57 16.00 20.45 -13.51
CA ALA A 57 16.92 20.61 -12.40
C ALA A 57 18.26 19.95 -12.72
N ILE A 58 19.29 20.38 -11.98
CA ILE A 58 20.57 19.67 -11.96
C ILE A 58 20.46 18.58 -10.88
N PRO A 59 20.54 17.27 -11.24
CA PRO A 59 20.42 16.19 -10.28
C PRO A 59 21.42 16.34 -9.12
N GLY A 60 20.91 16.42 -7.89
CA GLY A 60 21.71 16.48 -6.67
C GLY A 60 22.22 17.88 -6.33
N LYS A 61 21.74 18.92 -7.02
CA LYS A 61 22.13 20.31 -6.76
C LYS A 61 20.91 21.17 -6.47
N PHE A 62 20.97 21.95 -5.38
CA PHE A 62 19.95 22.95 -5.08
C PHE A 62 19.84 23.99 -6.20
N ARG A 63 18.65 24.54 -6.38
CA ARG A 63 18.38 25.55 -7.41
C ARG A 63 19.16 26.84 -7.15
N GLU A 64 19.55 27.50 -8.23
CA GLU A 64 20.22 28.81 -8.22
C GLU A 64 19.30 29.92 -8.75
N ASN A 65 18.00 29.61 -8.94
CA ASN A 65 16.98 30.52 -9.44
C ASN A 65 15.73 30.49 -8.55
N ASN A 66 14.95 31.57 -8.57
CA ASN A 66 13.66 31.65 -7.88
C ASN A 66 12.58 30.86 -8.63
N VAL A 67 11.69 30.21 -7.88
CA VAL A 67 10.62 29.36 -8.44
C VAL A 67 9.27 29.70 -7.82
N VAL A 68 8.21 29.48 -8.60
CA VAL A 68 6.81 29.64 -8.18
C VAL A 68 6.10 28.33 -8.48
N VAL A 69 5.39 27.80 -7.48
CA VAL A 69 4.72 26.50 -7.51
C VAL A 69 3.22 26.74 -7.42
N GLY A 70 2.53 26.73 -8.56
CA GLY A 70 1.14 27.19 -8.63
C GLY A 70 1.04 28.66 -8.21
N THR A 71 0.37 28.94 -7.08
CA THR A 71 0.26 30.28 -6.49
C THR A 71 1.28 30.56 -5.40
N TYR A 72 2.04 29.54 -4.97
CA TYR A 72 3.01 29.66 -3.89
C TYR A 72 4.38 30.11 -4.40
N ARG A 73 4.92 31.18 -3.81
CA ARG A 73 6.29 31.63 -4.07
C ARG A 73 7.23 30.97 -3.05
N ALA A 74 8.11 30.10 -3.53
CA ALA A 74 9.12 29.49 -2.69
C ALA A 74 10.14 30.53 -2.18
N PRO A 75 10.88 30.25 -1.09
CA PRO A 75 11.97 31.12 -0.63
C PRO A 75 12.97 31.48 -1.73
N GLU A 76 13.67 32.61 -1.61
CA GLU A 76 14.70 32.95 -2.59
C GLU A 76 15.84 31.93 -2.59
N TYR A 77 16.43 31.67 -3.75
CA TYR A 77 17.40 30.57 -3.95
C TYR A 77 18.64 30.69 -3.05
N ASN A 78 19.07 31.92 -2.74
CA ASN A 78 20.20 32.22 -1.84
C ASN A 78 19.96 31.75 -0.39
N PHE A 79 18.71 31.59 0.05
CA PHE A 79 18.39 31.06 1.38
C PHE A 79 18.22 29.54 1.40
N VAL A 80 18.11 28.87 0.24
CA VAL A 80 17.78 27.43 0.19
C VAL A 80 18.79 26.59 0.96
N SER A 81 20.09 26.83 0.78
CA SER A 81 21.11 26.04 1.47
C SER A 81 21.03 26.21 3.01
N GLU A 82 20.79 27.42 3.49
CA GLU A 82 20.64 27.69 4.92
C GLU A 82 19.36 27.06 5.47
N LEU A 83 18.23 27.21 4.78
CA LEU A 83 16.94 26.65 5.19
C LEU A 83 16.98 25.12 5.24
N MET A 84 17.61 24.48 4.26
CA MET A 84 17.78 23.02 4.26
C MET A 84 18.67 22.54 5.41
N GLN A 85 19.76 23.26 5.71
CA GLN A 85 20.61 22.94 6.87
C GLN A 85 19.82 23.08 8.18
N ARG A 86 19.11 24.20 8.35
CA ARG A 86 18.28 24.46 9.54
C ARG A 86 17.18 23.43 9.73
N LEU A 87 16.55 22.98 8.65
CA LEU A 87 15.58 21.89 8.70
C LEU A 87 16.23 20.60 9.20
N CYS A 88 17.37 20.21 8.63
CA CYS A 88 18.07 18.97 9.02
C CYS A 88 18.52 19.02 10.50
N ASP A 89 19.05 20.15 10.94
CA ASP A 89 19.45 20.35 12.34
C ASP A 89 18.24 20.29 13.29
N TRP A 90 17.12 20.89 12.88
CA TRP A 90 15.88 20.85 13.65
C TRP A 90 15.32 19.42 13.76
N LEU A 91 15.24 18.68 12.63
CA LEU A 91 14.77 17.29 12.62
C LEU A 91 15.61 16.40 13.54
N LYS A 92 16.93 16.56 13.48
CA LYS A 92 17.86 15.82 14.33
C LYS A 92 17.64 16.10 15.82
N ASN A 93 17.40 17.36 16.19
CA ASN A 93 17.22 17.77 17.58
C ASN A 93 15.85 17.39 18.15
N GLU A 94 14.80 17.48 17.34
CA GLU A 94 13.41 17.24 17.76
C GLU A 94 13.12 15.75 17.89
N PHE A 95 13.40 14.96 16.85
CA PHE A 95 13.06 13.54 16.78
C PHE A 95 14.13 12.63 17.40
N LYS A 96 15.29 13.19 17.79
CA LYS A 96 16.34 12.55 18.60
C LYS A 96 16.75 11.14 18.14
N PHE A 97 16.69 10.89 16.83
CA PHE A 97 17.13 9.62 16.25
C PHE A 97 18.55 9.28 16.71
N ARG A 98 18.81 8.01 17.05
CA ARG A 98 20.13 7.50 17.41
C ARG A 98 20.45 6.27 16.59
N HIS A 99 21.68 6.17 16.10
CA HIS A 99 22.09 5.06 15.22
C HIS A 99 22.06 3.69 15.90
N ASP A 100 22.15 3.66 17.23
CA ASP A 100 22.24 2.49 18.08
C ASP A 100 20.92 2.13 18.78
N GLU A 101 19.85 2.91 18.59
CA GLU A 101 18.53 2.67 19.18
C GLU A 101 17.46 2.63 18.08
N GLU A 102 16.45 1.78 18.25
CA GLU A 102 15.27 1.82 17.38
C GLU A 102 14.53 3.15 17.61
N GLN A 103 14.23 3.87 16.53
CA GLN A 103 13.41 5.08 16.61
C GLN A 103 11.99 4.70 17.03
N ASP A 104 11.39 5.50 17.91
CA ASP A 104 9.97 5.34 18.22
C ASP A 104 9.12 5.45 16.94
N PHE A 105 8.14 4.56 16.84
CA PHE A 105 7.30 4.44 15.66
C PHE A 105 6.51 5.72 15.37
N LEU A 106 5.94 6.36 16.41
CA LEU A 106 5.17 7.59 16.23
C LEU A 106 6.10 8.70 15.77
N ASP A 107 7.28 8.81 16.39
CA ASP A 107 8.28 9.81 16.00
C ASP A 107 8.69 9.66 14.52
N ALA A 108 8.92 8.44 14.03
CA ALA A 108 9.27 8.21 12.63
C ALA A 108 8.14 8.62 11.65
N VAL A 109 6.88 8.34 12.01
CA VAL A 109 5.72 8.74 11.19
C VAL A 109 5.59 10.25 11.15
N ILE A 110 5.65 10.93 12.30
CA ILE A 110 5.55 12.39 12.36
C ILE A 110 6.75 13.05 11.68
N GLU A 111 7.96 12.54 11.87
CA GLU A 111 9.16 13.04 11.19
C GLU A 111 9.02 12.92 9.67
N SER A 112 8.48 11.80 9.15
CA SER A 112 8.25 11.64 7.72
C SER A 112 7.31 12.72 7.15
N ILE A 113 6.17 12.93 7.81
CA ILE A 113 5.14 13.88 7.37
C ILE A 113 5.68 15.31 7.43
N VAL A 114 6.34 15.67 8.53
CA VAL A 114 6.89 17.00 8.72
C VAL A 114 8.02 17.28 7.72
N THR A 115 8.93 16.31 7.52
CA THR A 115 10.01 16.42 6.53
C THR A 115 9.45 16.65 5.14
N HIS A 116 8.40 15.92 4.75
CA HIS A 116 7.74 16.08 3.45
C HIS A 116 7.23 17.51 3.25
N VAL A 117 6.48 18.03 4.22
CA VAL A 117 5.89 19.38 4.14
C VAL A 117 6.97 20.44 4.03
N TYR A 118 8.01 20.39 4.87
CA TYR A 118 9.08 21.39 4.83
C TYR A 118 9.90 21.34 3.53
N VAL A 119 10.19 20.14 2.99
CA VAL A 119 10.85 20.03 1.68
C VAL A 119 9.97 20.61 0.57
N ALA A 120 8.65 20.37 0.62
CA ALA A 120 7.71 20.94 -0.34
C ALA A 120 7.64 22.48 -0.27
N TRP A 121 7.69 23.05 0.94
CA TRP A 121 7.69 24.51 1.17
C TRP A 121 9.01 25.21 0.84
N ILE A 122 10.15 24.64 1.22
CA ILE A 122 11.47 25.19 0.87
C ILE A 122 11.68 25.09 -0.65
N HIS A 123 11.18 24.01 -1.24
CA HIS A 123 11.27 23.72 -2.67
C HIS A 123 12.72 23.82 -3.18
N PRO A 124 13.66 23.01 -2.64
CA PRO A 124 15.09 23.24 -2.82
C PRO A 124 15.64 22.98 -4.22
N PHE A 125 14.89 22.34 -5.10
CA PHE A 125 15.31 21.96 -6.45
C PHE A 125 14.46 22.64 -7.53
N GLY A 126 14.95 22.65 -8.79
CA GLY A 126 14.18 23.19 -9.93
C GLY A 126 12.97 22.33 -10.30
N ASP A 127 13.12 21.01 -10.20
CA ASP A 127 12.10 19.98 -10.42
C ASP A 127 12.43 18.81 -9.47
N GLY A 128 11.53 17.85 -9.30
CA GLY A 128 11.77 16.63 -8.51
C GLY A 128 11.54 16.80 -7.01
N ASN A 129 11.11 17.98 -6.54
CA ASN A 129 10.85 18.24 -5.11
C ASN A 129 9.83 17.27 -4.50
N GLY A 130 8.67 17.10 -5.14
CA GLY A 130 7.63 16.19 -4.64
C GLY A 130 8.01 14.70 -4.70
N ARG A 131 8.88 14.31 -5.64
CA ARG A 131 9.43 12.95 -5.74
C ARG A 131 10.48 12.71 -4.65
N THR A 132 11.35 13.69 -4.42
CA THR A 132 12.37 13.65 -3.36
C THR A 132 11.74 13.62 -1.97
N ALA A 133 10.71 14.43 -1.73
CA ALA A 133 9.98 14.43 -0.47
C ALA A 133 9.38 13.06 -0.14
N ARG A 134 8.76 12.39 -1.13
CA ARG A 134 8.23 11.02 -0.99
C ARG A 134 9.31 9.97 -0.75
N LEU A 135 10.49 10.10 -1.37
CA LEU A 135 11.63 9.22 -1.08
C LEU A 135 12.13 9.39 0.35
N LEU A 136 12.14 10.63 0.87
CA LEU A 136 12.48 10.91 2.27
C LEU A 136 11.43 10.32 3.22
N GLU A 137 10.14 10.44 2.91
CA GLU A 137 9.08 9.79 3.69
C GLU A 137 9.27 8.27 3.73
N PHE A 138 9.48 7.66 2.56
CA PHE A 138 9.73 6.23 2.45
C PHE A 138 10.94 5.78 3.27
N TYR A 139 12.05 6.51 3.18
CA TYR A 139 13.26 6.26 3.96
C TYR A 139 13.01 6.36 5.47
N LEU A 140 12.34 7.43 5.92
CA LEU A 140 12.07 7.67 7.34
C LEU A 140 11.15 6.59 7.94
N LEU A 141 10.12 6.17 7.20
CA LEU A 141 9.24 5.07 7.62
C LEU A 141 10.00 3.74 7.72
N LEU A 142 10.85 3.41 6.73
CA LEU A 142 11.70 2.22 6.79
C LEU A 142 12.68 2.29 7.97
N ARG A 143 13.28 3.46 8.22
CA ARG A 143 14.19 3.69 9.35
C ARG A 143 13.49 3.47 10.69
N GLY A 144 12.21 3.83 10.79
CA GLY A 144 11.35 3.53 11.94
C GLY A 144 10.81 2.09 12.00
N GLY A 145 11.35 1.17 11.19
CA GLY A 145 10.97 -0.26 11.22
C GLY A 145 9.68 -0.61 10.48
N MET A 146 9.09 0.31 9.72
CA MET A 146 7.88 0.03 8.96
C MET A 146 8.16 -0.98 7.83
N PRO A 147 7.33 -2.02 7.63
CA PRO A 147 7.47 -2.90 6.48
C PRO A 147 7.38 -2.15 5.15
N ASN A 148 8.18 -2.56 4.16
CA ASN A 148 8.26 -1.91 2.84
C ASN A 148 6.88 -1.62 2.22
N ILE A 149 5.95 -2.59 2.25
CA ILE A 149 4.60 -2.41 1.69
C ILE A 149 3.83 -1.26 2.36
N CYS A 150 4.07 -1.00 3.64
CA CYS A 150 3.43 0.05 4.41
C CYS A 150 4.13 1.41 4.24
N SER A 151 5.43 1.43 3.94
CA SER A 151 6.20 2.67 3.75
C SER A 151 5.79 3.48 2.51
N HIS A 152 4.96 2.93 1.62
CA HIS A 152 4.39 3.65 0.46
C HIS A 152 3.03 4.32 0.75
N ILE A 153 2.41 4.04 1.91
CA ILE A 153 1.02 4.42 2.18
C ILE A 153 0.81 5.93 2.10
N LEU A 154 1.68 6.75 2.71
CA LEU A 154 1.55 8.22 2.67
C LEU A 154 1.58 8.75 1.23
N SER A 155 2.55 8.30 0.44
CA SER A 155 2.66 8.68 -0.97
C SER A 155 1.42 8.30 -1.78
N ASN A 156 0.88 7.09 -1.55
CA ASN A 156 -0.36 6.64 -2.20
C ASN A 156 -1.56 7.49 -1.77
N HIS A 157 -1.70 7.74 -0.47
CA HIS A 157 -2.78 8.56 0.08
C HIS A 157 -2.79 9.96 -0.54
N TYR A 158 -1.64 10.64 -0.60
CA TYR A 158 -1.53 11.96 -1.23
C TYR A 158 -1.85 11.93 -2.73
N ASN A 159 -1.55 10.83 -3.42
CA ASN A 159 -1.84 10.69 -4.84
C ASN A 159 -3.34 10.42 -5.10
N GLU A 160 -3.95 9.53 -4.33
CA GLU A 160 -5.36 9.17 -4.41
C GLU A 160 -6.28 10.34 -4.00
N THR A 161 -5.80 11.18 -3.07
CA THR A 161 -6.52 12.35 -2.56
C THR A 161 -5.86 13.67 -2.99
N ARG A 162 -5.28 13.72 -4.19
CA ARG A 162 -4.44 14.83 -4.69
C ARG A 162 -4.99 16.24 -4.46
N SER A 163 -6.28 16.46 -4.69
CA SER A 163 -6.91 17.77 -4.47
C SER A 163 -6.89 18.17 -2.99
N GLU A 164 -7.17 17.22 -2.10
CA GLU A 164 -7.16 17.43 -0.66
C GLU A 164 -5.74 17.62 -0.14
N TYR A 165 -4.78 16.82 -0.62
CA TYR A 165 -3.36 16.99 -0.32
C TYR A 165 -2.88 18.43 -0.57
N TYR A 166 -3.16 18.98 -1.76
CA TYR A 166 -2.77 20.36 -2.07
C TYR A 166 -3.54 21.40 -1.24
N ARG A 167 -4.82 21.15 -0.94
CA ARG A 167 -5.64 22.02 -0.08
C ARG A 167 -5.04 22.11 1.33
N GLN A 168 -4.67 20.97 1.91
CA GLN A 168 -4.06 20.90 3.24
C GLN A 168 -2.67 21.53 3.26
N LEU A 169 -1.86 21.30 2.22
CA LEU A 169 -0.52 21.89 2.13
C LEU A 169 -0.57 23.43 2.01
N ASP A 170 -1.51 23.96 1.22
CA ASP A 170 -1.77 25.39 1.10
C ASP A 170 -2.32 25.98 2.41
N HIS A 171 -3.24 25.27 3.06
CA HIS A 171 -3.79 25.68 4.35
C HIS A 171 -2.70 25.80 5.41
N ALA A 172 -1.88 24.76 5.58
CA ALA A 172 -0.78 24.73 6.52
C ALA A 172 0.25 25.84 6.23
N GLY A 173 0.51 26.14 4.95
CA GLY A 173 1.40 27.24 4.56
C GLY A 173 0.85 28.63 4.94
N LYS A 174 -0.47 28.82 4.81
CA LYS A 174 -1.15 30.08 5.15
C LYS A 174 -1.31 30.29 6.66
N THR A 175 -1.68 29.24 7.40
CA THR A 175 -1.88 29.31 8.86
C THR A 175 -0.58 29.17 9.65
N ARG A 176 0.49 28.67 9.01
CA ARG A 176 1.76 28.29 9.63
C ARG A 176 1.59 27.23 10.72
N GLN A 177 0.58 26.38 10.57
CA GLN A 177 0.29 25.27 11.48
C GLN A 177 0.27 23.96 10.70
N LEU A 178 0.97 22.96 11.21
CA LEU A 178 1.04 21.63 10.58
C LEU A 178 -0.03 20.67 11.07
N THR A 179 -0.73 21.00 12.16
CA THR A 179 -1.69 20.09 12.83
C THR A 179 -2.70 19.49 11.86
N ASP A 180 -3.40 20.31 11.07
CA ASP A 180 -4.41 19.80 10.13
C ASP A 180 -3.81 18.93 9.02
N PHE A 181 -2.58 19.24 8.57
CA PHE A 181 -1.90 18.40 7.59
C PHE A 181 -1.47 17.06 8.19
N ILE A 182 -0.95 17.09 9.42
CA ILE A 182 -0.54 15.88 10.16
C ILE A 182 -1.76 15.00 10.42
N ASP A 183 -2.88 15.57 10.87
CA ASP A 183 -4.12 14.83 11.12
C ASP A 183 -4.63 14.17 9.83
N TYR A 184 -4.64 14.91 8.74
CA TYR A 184 -4.98 14.38 7.41
C TYR A 184 -4.05 13.21 6.99
N ALA A 185 -2.73 13.40 7.11
CA ALA A 185 -1.75 12.40 6.70
C ALA A 185 -1.79 11.14 7.59
N VAL A 186 -1.92 11.30 8.92
CA VAL A 186 -2.02 10.19 9.88
C VAL A 186 -3.31 9.40 9.68
N GLN A 187 -4.44 10.08 9.42
CA GLN A 187 -5.69 9.40 9.11
C GLN A 187 -5.55 8.54 7.84
N GLY A 188 -5.01 9.13 6.76
CA GLY A 188 -4.72 8.38 5.54
C GLY A 188 -3.76 7.20 5.74
N PHE A 189 -2.78 7.37 6.63
CA PHE A 189 -1.85 6.30 7.00
C PHE A 189 -2.54 5.15 7.74
N LEU A 190 -3.40 5.45 8.71
CA LEU A 190 -4.19 4.46 9.45
C LEU A 190 -5.13 3.67 8.55
N ASP A 191 -5.80 4.36 7.61
CA ASP A 191 -6.70 3.73 6.65
C ASP A 191 -5.93 2.78 5.73
N GLY A 192 -4.78 3.23 5.21
CA GLY A 192 -3.91 2.40 4.39
C GLY A 192 -3.32 1.19 5.13
N LEU A 193 -2.95 1.35 6.41
CA LEU A 193 -2.49 0.23 7.24
C LEU A 193 -3.60 -0.81 7.45
N SER A 194 -4.83 -0.36 7.67
CA SER A 194 -6.00 -1.21 7.79
C SER A 194 -6.30 -1.95 6.48
N ASP A 195 -6.10 -1.30 5.33
CA ASP A 195 -6.24 -1.90 4.01
C ASP A 195 -5.18 -2.96 3.73
N VAL A 196 -3.91 -2.68 4.04
CA VAL A 196 -2.81 -3.64 3.89
C VAL A 196 -3.06 -4.87 4.78
N LEU A 197 -3.41 -4.67 6.05
CA LEU A 197 -3.71 -5.76 6.98
C LEU A 197 -4.87 -6.61 6.47
N TRP A 198 -5.95 -5.96 6.01
CA TRP A 198 -7.10 -6.63 5.41
C TRP A 198 -6.72 -7.50 4.22
N ASN A 199 -5.92 -6.96 3.29
CA ASN A 199 -5.49 -7.68 2.10
C ASN A 199 -4.64 -8.90 2.47
N ILE A 200 -3.70 -8.76 3.41
CA ILE A 200 -2.88 -9.86 3.91
C ILE A 200 -3.77 -10.97 4.52
N GLN A 201 -4.68 -10.59 5.42
CA GLN A 201 -5.59 -11.55 6.07
C GLN A 201 -6.50 -12.26 5.06
N LYS A 202 -7.04 -11.52 4.07
CA LYS A 202 -7.86 -12.08 3.00
C LYS A 202 -7.08 -13.10 2.18
N HIS A 203 -5.83 -12.79 1.80
CA HIS A 203 -4.98 -13.73 1.05
C HIS A 203 -4.62 -14.97 1.88
N GLN A 204 -4.27 -14.80 3.16
CA GLN A 204 -4.01 -15.92 4.07
C GLN A 204 -5.24 -16.82 4.21
N MET A 205 -6.42 -16.24 4.38
CA MET A 205 -7.67 -16.98 4.49
C MET A 205 -7.99 -17.73 3.19
N ASN A 206 -7.84 -17.09 2.03
CA ASN A 206 -8.04 -17.73 0.72
C ASN A 206 -7.10 -18.94 0.53
N ASN A 207 -5.82 -18.78 0.86
CA ASN A 207 -4.84 -19.86 0.73
C ASN A 207 -5.13 -21.02 1.70
N SER A 208 -5.46 -20.69 2.95
CA SER A 208 -5.81 -21.68 3.97
C SER A 208 -7.09 -22.44 3.59
N TRP A 209 -8.10 -21.73 3.08
CA TRP A 209 -9.33 -22.33 2.58
C TRP A 209 -9.08 -23.26 1.42
N LYS A 210 -8.29 -22.80 0.45
CA LYS A 210 -7.90 -23.63 -0.70
C LYS A 210 -7.23 -24.91 -0.22
N ASN A 211 -6.17 -24.82 0.58
CA ASN A 211 -5.47 -26.00 1.07
C ASN A 211 -6.41 -26.96 1.83
N TYR A 212 -7.23 -26.44 2.74
CA TYR A 212 -8.22 -27.24 3.47
C TYR A 212 -9.19 -27.98 2.54
N VAL A 213 -9.74 -27.29 1.53
CA VAL A 213 -10.63 -27.91 0.54
C VAL A 213 -9.91 -29.05 -0.20
N TYR A 214 -8.67 -28.84 -0.64
CA TYR A 214 -7.91 -29.87 -1.33
C TYR A 214 -7.65 -31.08 -0.43
N ASP A 215 -7.25 -30.87 0.82
CA ASP A 215 -7.01 -31.95 1.79
C ASP A 215 -8.26 -32.80 2.02
N ILE A 216 -9.43 -32.15 2.17
CA ILE A 216 -10.71 -32.84 2.33
C ILE A 216 -11.04 -33.66 1.07
N PHE A 217 -10.84 -33.11 -0.14
CA PHE A 217 -11.09 -33.86 -1.37
C PHE A 217 -10.12 -35.02 -1.60
N ASP A 218 -8.86 -34.88 -1.18
CA ASP A 218 -7.85 -35.92 -1.29
C ASP A 218 -8.07 -37.07 -0.29
N ALA A 219 -8.70 -36.79 0.86
CA ALA A 219 -9.20 -37.82 1.77
C ALA A 219 -10.39 -38.61 1.18
N HIS A 220 -11.20 -38.01 0.29
CA HIS A 220 -12.40 -38.61 -0.31
C HIS A 220 -12.16 -39.22 -1.71
N LYS A 221 -11.19 -40.14 -1.83
CA LYS A 221 -10.75 -40.72 -3.11
C LYS A 221 -11.82 -41.49 -3.91
N LYS A 222 -12.92 -41.88 -3.27
CA LYS A 222 -14.02 -42.64 -3.91
C LYS A 222 -14.90 -41.78 -4.82
N ILE A 223 -14.81 -40.46 -4.75
CA ILE A 223 -15.60 -39.54 -5.60
C ILE A 223 -15.00 -39.54 -7.01
N ASN A 224 -15.85 -39.78 -8.03
CA ASN A 224 -15.39 -39.77 -9.41
C ASN A 224 -14.85 -38.38 -9.83
N LYS A 225 -13.91 -38.38 -10.79
CA LYS A 225 -13.16 -37.18 -11.18
C LYS A 225 -14.05 -36.01 -11.64
N PRO A 226 -15.08 -36.19 -12.49
CA PRO A 226 -15.96 -35.09 -12.90
C PRO A 226 -16.72 -34.46 -11.74
N LYS A 227 -17.33 -35.28 -10.86
CA LYS A 227 -18.06 -34.79 -9.69
C LYS A 227 -17.13 -34.05 -8.72
N ARG A 228 -15.97 -34.62 -8.42
CA ARG A 228 -14.95 -34.00 -7.56
C ARG A 228 -14.52 -32.63 -8.10
N ASN A 229 -14.19 -32.54 -9.39
CA ASN A 229 -13.73 -31.28 -9.99
C ASN A 229 -14.81 -30.19 -9.91
N ARG A 230 -16.07 -30.54 -10.17
CA ARG A 230 -17.20 -29.60 -10.10
C ARG A 230 -17.47 -29.12 -8.68
N MET A 231 -17.55 -30.03 -7.70
CA MET A 231 -17.78 -29.67 -6.29
C MET A 231 -16.63 -28.83 -5.72
N ARG A 232 -15.38 -29.17 -6.07
CA ARG A 232 -14.22 -28.37 -5.69
C ARG A 232 -14.26 -26.98 -6.34
N SER A 233 -14.60 -26.90 -7.62
CA SER A 233 -14.77 -25.61 -8.31
C SER A 233 -15.87 -24.77 -7.65
N LEU A 234 -16.98 -25.38 -7.26
CA LEU A 234 -18.09 -24.69 -6.60
C LEU A 234 -17.62 -24.04 -5.31
N VAL A 235 -17.06 -24.83 -4.40
CA VAL A 235 -16.71 -24.34 -3.06
C VAL A 235 -15.55 -23.34 -3.04
N LEU A 236 -14.62 -23.44 -3.98
CA LEU A 236 -13.51 -22.49 -4.12
C LEU A 236 -13.93 -21.13 -4.70
N ASN A 237 -15.10 -21.04 -5.31
CA ASN A 237 -15.61 -19.79 -5.89
C ASN A 237 -16.64 -19.07 -5.00
N LEU A 238 -17.03 -19.66 -3.87
CA LEU A 238 -17.89 -18.98 -2.90
C LEU A 238 -17.12 -17.86 -2.21
N GLU A 239 -17.69 -16.65 -2.18
CA GLU A 239 -17.17 -15.56 -1.37
C GLU A 239 -17.37 -15.90 0.11
N PHE A 240 -16.38 -15.54 0.94
CA PHE A 240 -16.50 -15.72 2.38
C PHE A 240 -17.60 -14.85 2.97
N PHE A 241 -18.28 -15.39 3.98
CA PHE A 241 -19.37 -14.72 4.72
C PHE A 241 -20.64 -14.41 3.92
N LYS A 242 -20.69 -14.75 2.62
CA LYS A 242 -21.86 -14.56 1.77
C LYS A 242 -22.72 -15.83 1.73
N GLU A 243 -24.01 -15.65 1.87
CA GLU A 243 -25.00 -16.73 1.80
C GLU A 243 -25.60 -16.81 0.39
N TYR A 244 -25.64 -18.01 -0.17
CA TYR A 244 -26.10 -18.28 -1.53
C TYR A 244 -27.28 -19.26 -1.56
N SER A 245 -28.29 -18.97 -2.37
CA SER A 245 -29.27 -19.98 -2.81
C SER A 245 -28.63 -20.94 -3.81
N LEU A 246 -29.30 -22.06 -4.11
CA LEU A 246 -28.83 -22.99 -5.12
C LEU A 246 -28.79 -22.38 -6.53
N GLU A 247 -29.70 -21.45 -6.86
CA GLU A 247 -29.63 -20.70 -8.12
C GLU A 247 -28.42 -19.75 -8.14
N GLU A 248 -28.19 -19.03 -7.05
CA GLU A 248 -27.06 -18.10 -6.94
C GLU A 248 -25.73 -18.85 -7.08
N ILE A 249 -25.60 -20.04 -6.48
CA ILE A 249 -24.39 -20.88 -6.60
C ILE A 249 -24.07 -21.24 -8.05
N GLN A 250 -25.08 -21.56 -8.85
CA GLN A 250 -24.88 -21.95 -10.25
C GLN A 250 -24.41 -20.79 -11.14
N LEU A 251 -24.64 -19.54 -10.69
CA LEU A 251 -24.35 -18.33 -11.45
C LEU A 251 -23.14 -17.55 -10.92
N ILE A 252 -22.40 -18.11 -9.96
CA ILE A 252 -21.19 -17.48 -9.39
C ILE A 252 -20.19 -17.10 -10.48
N ASN A 253 -19.97 -17.99 -11.45
CA ASN A 253 -19.10 -17.73 -12.59
C ASN A 253 -19.55 -18.51 -13.83
N VAL A 254 -18.98 -18.13 -14.99
CA VAL A 254 -19.31 -18.71 -16.29
C VAL A 254 -19.02 -20.22 -16.35
N ASP A 255 -17.93 -20.66 -15.72
CA ASP A 255 -17.52 -22.07 -15.74
C ASP A 255 -18.47 -22.98 -14.95
N LEU A 256 -18.95 -22.53 -13.79
CA LEU A 256 -19.92 -23.24 -12.97
C LEU A 256 -21.28 -23.27 -13.66
N ALA A 257 -21.70 -22.15 -14.24
CA ALA A 257 -22.94 -22.07 -15.00
C ALA A 257 -22.92 -23.08 -16.16
N ALA A 258 -21.82 -23.14 -16.92
CA ALA A 258 -21.66 -24.10 -18.00
C ALA A 258 -21.67 -25.56 -17.51
N GLN A 259 -21.00 -25.85 -16.38
CA GLN A 259 -20.95 -27.20 -15.80
C GLN A 259 -22.32 -27.69 -15.33
N TYR A 260 -23.15 -26.83 -14.72
CA TYR A 260 -24.46 -27.22 -14.20
C TYR A 260 -25.58 -27.16 -15.24
N LYS A 261 -25.45 -26.32 -16.29
CA LYS A 261 -26.46 -26.19 -17.35
C LYS A 261 -26.82 -27.50 -18.06
N ILE A 262 -25.85 -28.42 -18.19
CA ILE A 262 -26.03 -29.71 -18.87
C ILE A 262 -26.51 -30.83 -17.93
N LEU A 263 -26.68 -30.55 -16.64
CA LEU A 263 -26.99 -31.54 -15.61
C LEU A 263 -28.44 -31.38 -15.11
N SER A 264 -28.98 -32.45 -14.51
CA SER A 264 -30.31 -32.37 -13.88
C SER A 264 -30.31 -31.36 -12.74
N LYS A 265 -31.44 -30.68 -12.50
CA LYS A 265 -31.60 -29.78 -11.34
C LYS A 265 -31.25 -30.47 -10.01
N ARG A 266 -31.57 -31.76 -9.86
CA ARG A 266 -31.20 -32.58 -8.68
C ARG A 266 -29.70 -32.78 -8.47
N THR A 267 -28.86 -32.37 -9.41
CA THR A 267 -27.40 -32.55 -9.29
C THR A 267 -26.79 -31.49 -8.38
N ILE A 268 -27.21 -30.22 -8.47
CA ILE A 268 -26.72 -29.18 -7.55
C ILE A 268 -27.12 -29.49 -6.10
N ASP A 269 -28.36 -29.95 -5.88
CA ASP A 269 -28.84 -30.36 -4.56
C ASP A 269 -27.94 -31.44 -3.95
N ARG A 270 -27.61 -32.48 -4.73
CA ARG A 270 -26.76 -33.58 -4.28
C ARG A 270 -25.32 -33.14 -4.03
N ASP A 271 -24.76 -32.33 -4.92
CA ASP A 271 -23.40 -31.83 -4.79
C ASP A 271 -23.25 -30.91 -3.58
N VAL A 272 -24.22 -30.02 -3.33
CA VAL A 272 -24.24 -29.15 -2.15
C VAL A 272 -24.46 -29.98 -0.88
N ALA A 273 -25.37 -30.96 -0.89
CA ALA A 273 -25.56 -31.87 0.24
C ALA A 273 -24.28 -32.65 0.59
N ASP A 274 -23.55 -33.12 -0.42
CA ASP A 274 -22.26 -33.78 -0.23
C ASP A 274 -21.23 -32.81 0.37
N LEU A 275 -21.13 -31.58 -0.15
CA LEU A 275 -20.22 -30.56 0.40
C LEU A 275 -20.55 -30.19 1.86
N VAL A 276 -21.84 -30.17 2.23
CA VAL A 276 -22.29 -30.01 3.62
C VAL A 276 -21.86 -31.20 4.46
N SER A 277 -22.06 -32.43 3.96
CA SER A 277 -21.63 -33.65 4.67
C SER A 277 -20.10 -33.74 4.86
N MET A 278 -19.34 -33.15 3.93
CA MET A 278 -17.89 -33.05 3.99
C MET A 278 -17.39 -31.91 4.90
N GLY A 279 -18.30 -31.13 5.51
CA GLY A 279 -17.94 -30.00 6.37
C GLY A 279 -17.31 -28.83 5.62
N LEU A 280 -17.53 -28.72 4.31
CA LEU A 280 -17.04 -27.62 3.47
C LEU A 280 -18.11 -26.53 3.28
N MET A 281 -19.38 -26.85 3.52
CA MET A 281 -20.49 -25.89 3.51
C MET A 281 -21.36 -26.11 4.74
N GLU A 282 -22.11 -25.09 5.12
CA GLU A 282 -23.21 -25.21 6.09
C GLU A 282 -24.48 -24.56 5.54
N MET A 283 -25.63 -25.04 5.99
CA MET A 283 -26.93 -24.49 5.63
C MET A 283 -27.35 -23.47 6.69
N LYS A 284 -27.72 -22.27 6.26
CA LYS A 284 -28.29 -21.19 7.08
C LYS A 284 -29.67 -20.83 6.56
N GLY A 285 -30.71 -21.20 7.30
CA GLY A 285 -32.08 -21.07 6.83
C GLY A 285 -32.29 -21.88 5.54
N ASN A 286 -32.55 -21.19 4.43
CA ASN A 286 -32.71 -21.78 3.09
C ASN A 286 -31.52 -21.50 2.15
N LYS A 287 -30.44 -20.92 2.66
CA LYS A 287 -29.22 -20.60 1.92
C LYS A 287 -28.03 -21.41 2.43
N TYR A 288 -26.94 -21.35 1.69
CA TYR A 288 -25.70 -22.05 1.99
C TYR A 288 -24.52 -21.09 2.05
N ILE A 289 -23.54 -21.41 2.89
CA ILE A 289 -22.33 -20.61 3.11
C ILE A 289 -21.14 -21.54 3.30
N SER A 290 -19.94 -21.07 2.93
CA SER A 290 -18.69 -21.79 3.18
C SER A 290 -18.45 -21.99 4.68
N GLN A 291 -18.13 -23.22 5.08
CA GLN A 291 -17.82 -23.53 6.48
C GLN A 291 -16.38 -23.12 6.81
N ILE A 292 -16.19 -21.84 7.19
CA ILE A 292 -14.87 -21.23 7.47
C ILE A 292 -14.62 -20.95 8.94
N SER A 293 -15.48 -21.40 9.85
CA SER A 293 -15.43 -21.03 11.27
C SER A 293 -14.11 -21.39 11.96
N SER A 294 -13.48 -22.51 11.60
CA SER A 294 -12.17 -22.93 12.11
C SER A 294 -11.04 -22.02 11.60
N LEU A 295 -11.10 -21.60 10.34
CA LEU A 295 -10.11 -20.71 9.72
C LEU A 295 -10.19 -19.29 10.30
N VAL A 296 -11.40 -18.77 10.48
CA VAL A 296 -11.63 -17.44 11.05
C VAL A 296 -11.13 -17.34 12.49
N LYS A 297 -11.19 -18.44 13.27
CA LYS A 297 -10.65 -18.48 14.64
C LYS A 297 -9.13 -18.30 14.71
N GLN A 298 -8.41 -18.53 13.61
CA GLN A 298 -6.94 -18.41 13.54
C GLN A 298 -6.48 -17.01 13.10
N LEU A 299 -7.39 -16.12 12.69
CA LEU A 299 -7.04 -14.77 12.25
C LEU A 299 -6.86 -13.82 13.45
N PRO A 300 -5.80 -12.98 13.47
CA PRO A 300 -5.44 -12.16 14.64
C PRO A 300 -6.46 -11.07 15.01
N THR A 301 -7.31 -10.61 14.09
CA THR A 301 -8.31 -9.55 14.37
C THR A 301 -9.70 -9.92 13.86
N LYS A 302 -10.61 -10.31 14.77
CA LYS A 302 -11.99 -10.71 14.44
C LYS A 302 -12.89 -9.56 13.94
N ARG A 303 -12.59 -8.31 14.33
CA ARG A 303 -13.56 -7.19 14.27
C ARG A 303 -13.62 -6.48 12.90
N GLN A 304 -12.50 -6.37 12.18
CA GLN A 304 -12.44 -5.64 10.91
C GLN A 304 -12.96 -6.47 9.72
N ILE A 305 -12.79 -7.80 9.77
CA ILE A 305 -13.22 -8.71 8.69
C ILE A 305 -14.74 -8.71 8.52
N GLN A 306 -15.48 -8.72 9.62
CA GLN A 306 -16.94 -8.72 9.57
C GLN A 306 -17.51 -7.38 9.10
N GLN A 307 -16.86 -6.25 9.41
CA GLN A 307 -17.33 -4.92 9.03
C GLN A 307 -17.17 -4.65 7.54
N LYS A 308 -16.02 -5.01 6.93
CA LYS A 308 -15.76 -4.78 5.50
C LYS A 308 -16.49 -5.75 4.55
N VAL A 309 -16.91 -6.92 5.03
CA VAL A 309 -17.70 -7.85 4.19
C VAL A 309 -19.20 -7.53 4.26
N SER A 310 -19.63 -6.77 5.28
CA SER A 310 -21.02 -6.32 5.42
C SER A 310 -21.29 -4.95 4.75
N SER A 311 -20.23 -4.29 4.24
CA SER A 311 -20.28 -2.99 3.54
C SER A 311 -20.09 -3.18 2.04
#